data_AF-A0A8H8UZN7-F1
#
_entry.id   AF-A0A8H8UZN7-F1
#
_cell.length_a   1.000
_cell.length_b   1.000
_cell.length_c   1.000
_cell.angle_alpha   90.00
_cell.angle_beta   90.00
_cell.angle_gamma   90.00
#
_symmetry.space_group_name_H-M   'P 1'
#
loop_
_entity.id
_entity.type
_entity.pdbx_description
1 polymer ?
#
loop_
_entity_poly.entity_id
_entity_poly.type
_entity_poly.pdbx_seq_one_letter_code
_entity_poly.pdbx_strand_id
1 'polypeptide(L)'
;MFGPSPCCPGLRLPVHQPEFAFPTIRYPHVLEESFKFERLKSRELSIQKASIAFREILDWTEKLEDQNFVAEWLRERLESNIEDSLRSPVWNQEDITYWFGELKKYKNYIEAMRGKEVLVEPATDGVWRSHGLMDESLRQALID
;
A
#
# COMPACT_ATOMS: atom_id res chain seq x y z
N MET A 1 29.61 51.34 42.20
CA MET A 1 29.11 50.53 41.08
C MET A 1 28.87 49.13 41.60
N PHE A 2 27.66 48.64 41.38
CA PHE A 2 27.06 47.46 42.00
C PHE A 2 27.80 46.16 41.62
N GLY A 3 28.17 45.35 42.61
CA GLY A 3 28.58 43.97 42.39
C GLY A 3 27.36 43.06 42.25
N PRO A 4 27.40 42.00 41.43
CA PRO A 4 26.31 41.04 41.37
C PRO A 4 26.53 39.89 42.37
N SER A 5 25.69 39.95 43.40
CA SER A 5 24.88 38.94 44.07
C SER A 5 24.89 37.45 43.64
N PRO A 6 24.43 36.57 44.55
CA PRO A 6 24.83 35.16 44.65
C PRO A 6 24.03 34.22 43.74
N CYS A 7 24.68 33.13 43.33
CA CYS A 7 24.08 32.00 42.63
C CYS A 7 22.93 31.41 43.48
N CYS A 8 21.70 31.47 42.95
CA CYS A 8 20.56 30.78 43.52
C CYS A 8 20.76 29.25 43.49
N PRO A 9 20.55 28.54 44.61
CA PRO A 9 20.54 27.09 44.63
C PRO A 9 19.18 26.54 44.18
N GLY A 10 19.20 25.51 43.33
CA GLY A 10 18.10 24.54 43.21
C GLY A 10 16.90 24.95 42.37
N LEU A 11 16.98 24.70 41.06
CA LEU A 11 15.81 24.27 40.26
C LEU A 11 16.28 23.12 39.35
N ARG A 12 16.10 21.88 39.83
CA ARG A 12 16.15 20.70 38.98
C ARG A 12 14.98 20.82 38.00
N LEU A 13 15.26 21.09 36.74
CA LEU A 13 14.31 20.84 35.66
C LEU A 13 14.04 19.32 35.65
N PRO A 14 12.76 18.87 35.70
CA PRO A 14 12.49 17.47 35.46
C PRO A 14 12.84 17.18 34.01
N VAL A 15 13.87 16.33 33.82
CA VAL A 15 14.14 15.68 32.54
C VAL A 15 13.01 14.66 32.33
N HIS A 16 11.82 15.15 31.99
CA HIS A 16 10.84 14.33 31.28
C HIS A 16 11.26 14.33 29.82
N GLN A 17 12.25 13.49 29.49
CA GLN A 17 12.23 12.91 28.16
C GLN A 17 10.98 12.02 28.14
N PRO A 18 9.99 12.26 27.28
CA PRO A 18 9.05 11.21 27.01
C PRO A 18 9.89 10.09 26.38
N GLU A 19 10.00 8.96 27.08
CA GLU A 19 10.40 7.70 26.49
C GLU A 19 9.34 7.32 25.45
N PHE A 20 9.34 8.00 24.31
CA PHE A 20 8.86 7.41 23.08
C PHE A 20 9.90 6.36 22.72
N ALA A 21 9.85 5.23 23.42
CA ALA A 21 10.38 3.98 22.91
C ALA A 21 9.53 3.67 21.67
N PHE A 22 9.87 4.29 20.55
CA PHE A 22 9.46 3.75 19.26
C PHE A 22 9.93 2.30 19.29
N PRO A 23 9.03 1.31 19.09
CA PRO A 23 9.50 -0.04 18.86
C PRO A 23 10.58 0.08 17.79
N THR A 24 11.75 -0.48 18.05
CA THR A 24 12.81 -0.57 17.04
C THR A 24 12.27 -1.51 15.98
N ILE A 25 11.41 -0.99 15.10
CA ILE A 25 10.92 -1.70 13.93
C ILE A 25 12.16 -1.84 13.07
N ARG A 26 12.84 -2.99 13.21
CA ARG A 26 13.83 -3.42 12.24
C ARG A 26 13.04 -3.67 10.98
N TYR A 27 13.15 -2.75 10.04
CA TYR A 27 12.80 -3.03 8.65
C TYR A 27 13.89 -3.96 8.14
N PRO A 28 13.60 -5.26 7.99
CA PRO A 28 14.62 -6.19 7.55
C PRO A 28 15.10 -5.76 6.16
N HIS A 29 16.36 -5.41 6.06
CA HIS A 29 16.94 -4.91 4.82
C HIS A 29 17.11 -6.08 3.85
N VAL A 30 16.90 -5.85 2.54
CA VAL A 30 17.00 -6.90 1.49
C VAL A 30 18.40 -7.54 1.43
N LEU A 31 19.40 -6.91 2.04
CA LEU A 31 20.78 -7.41 2.15
C LEU A 31 21.05 -8.18 3.46
N GLU A 32 20.09 -8.26 4.38
CA GLU A 32 20.23 -9.07 5.60
C GLU A 32 20.03 -10.56 5.25
N GLU A 33 21.06 -11.37 5.50
CA GLU A 33 21.06 -12.82 5.21
C GLU A 33 19.94 -13.59 5.94
N SER A 34 19.44 -13.05 7.05
CA SER A 34 18.37 -13.65 7.86
C SER A 34 16.96 -13.40 7.34
N PHE A 35 16.78 -12.47 6.40
CA PHE A 35 15.44 -12.12 5.93
C PHE A 35 15.05 -12.96 4.72
N LYS A 36 14.14 -13.92 4.95
CA LYS A 36 13.59 -14.78 3.90
C LYS A 36 12.15 -14.33 3.62
N PHE A 37 11.96 -13.57 2.54
CA PHE A 37 10.64 -13.49 1.93
C PHE A 37 10.30 -14.85 1.32
N GLU A 38 9.14 -15.39 1.66
CA GLU A 38 8.57 -16.48 0.87
C GLU A 38 8.26 -15.92 -0.51
N ARG A 39 9.01 -16.40 -1.52
CA ARG A 39 8.83 -15.93 -2.89
C ARG A 39 7.47 -16.40 -3.38
N LEU A 40 6.62 -15.47 -3.77
CA LEU A 40 5.37 -15.77 -4.42
C LEU A 40 5.61 -16.64 -5.66
N LYS A 41 4.80 -17.69 -5.79
CA LYS A 41 4.77 -18.55 -6.96
C LYS A 41 4.14 -17.80 -8.13
N SER A 42 4.39 -18.29 -9.36
CA SER A 42 3.85 -17.69 -10.59
C SER A 42 2.33 -17.43 -10.52
N ARG A 43 1.58 -18.39 -9.95
CA ARG A 43 0.13 -18.28 -9.71
C ARG A 43 -0.22 -17.10 -8.81
N GLU A 44 0.41 -17.00 -7.63
CA GLU A 44 0.14 -15.93 -6.66
C GLU A 44 0.50 -14.56 -7.23
N LEU A 45 1.63 -14.47 -7.94
CA LEU A 45 2.04 -13.25 -8.66
C LEU A 45 1.01 -12.85 -9.73
N SER A 46 0.42 -13.81 -10.45
CA SER A 46 -0.59 -13.49 -11.47
C SER A 46 -1.86 -12.90 -10.85
N ILE A 47 -2.30 -13.44 -9.71
CA ILE A 47 -3.47 -12.97 -8.95
C ILE A 47 -3.22 -11.57 -8.42
N GLN A 48 -2.07 -11.36 -7.79
CA GLN A 48 -1.66 -10.05 -7.28
C GLN A 48 -1.62 -9.00 -8.40
N LYS A 49 -0.98 -9.30 -9.54
CA LYS A 49 -0.94 -8.42 -10.70
C LYS A 49 -2.32 -8.08 -11.24
N ALA A 50 -3.24 -9.04 -11.27
CA ALA A 50 -4.62 -8.81 -11.68
C ALA A 50 -5.37 -7.92 -10.68
N SER A 51 -5.17 -8.14 -9.38
CA SER A 51 -5.74 -7.31 -8.32
C SER A 51 -5.28 -5.85 -8.42
N ILE A 52 -3.98 -5.62 -8.65
CA ILE A 52 -3.41 -4.29 -8.86
C ILE A 52 -4.01 -3.64 -10.12
N ALA A 53 -3.95 -4.32 -11.26
CA ALA A 53 -4.44 -3.79 -12.53
C ALA A 53 -5.93 -3.44 -12.47
N PHE A 54 -6.75 -4.21 -11.75
CA PHE A 54 -8.17 -3.88 -11.57
C PHE A 54 -8.36 -2.59 -10.77
N ARG A 55 -7.56 -2.35 -9.72
CA ARG A 55 -7.61 -1.13 -8.88
C ARG A 55 -7.03 0.13 -9.55
N GLU A 56 -6.38 -0.03 -10.70
CA GLU A 56 -5.92 1.09 -11.54
C GLU A 56 -7.02 1.59 -12.48
N ILE A 57 -8.11 0.85 -12.65
CA ILE A 57 -9.25 1.28 -13.43
C ILE A 57 -9.93 2.47 -12.71
N LEU A 58 -10.33 3.49 -13.48
CA LEU A 58 -11.13 4.59 -12.96
C LEU A 58 -12.45 4.04 -12.39
N ASP A 59 -12.83 4.50 -11.20
CA ASP A 59 -14.06 4.08 -10.50
C ASP A 59 -14.15 2.55 -10.34
N TRP A 60 -13.01 1.90 -10.08
CA TRP A 60 -12.95 0.44 -9.92
C TRP A 60 -13.86 -0.07 -8.79
N THR A 61 -14.10 0.74 -7.76
CA THR A 61 -14.96 0.39 -6.61
C THR A 61 -16.42 0.20 -7.02
N GLU A 62 -16.88 1.00 -7.97
CA GLU A 62 -18.21 0.96 -8.57
C GLU A 62 -18.28 -0.19 -9.58
N LYS A 63 -17.25 -0.32 -10.42
CA LYS A 63 -17.12 -1.41 -11.40
C LYS A 63 -17.07 -2.81 -10.77
N LEU A 64 -16.56 -2.93 -9.54
CA LEU A 64 -16.53 -4.20 -8.81
C LEU A 64 -17.94 -4.73 -8.49
N GLU A 65 -18.95 -3.84 -8.38
CA GLU A 65 -20.34 -4.24 -8.12
C GLU A 65 -21.07 -4.71 -9.38
N ASP A 66 -20.56 -4.35 -10.57
CA ASP A 66 -21.10 -4.81 -11.84
C ASP A 66 -20.54 -6.19 -12.18
N GLN A 67 -21.37 -7.21 -11.94
CA GLN A 67 -21.00 -8.61 -12.22
C GLN A 67 -20.67 -8.86 -13.69
N ASN A 68 -21.33 -8.16 -14.62
CA ASN A 68 -21.06 -8.33 -16.05
C ASN A 68 -19.70 -7.74 -16.40
N PHE A 69 -19.43 -6.51 -15.92
CA PHE A 69 -18.12 -5.87 -16.12
C PHE A 69 -16.99 -6.73 -15.54
N VAL A 70 -17.14 -7.24 -14.31
CA VAL A 70 -16.14 -8.09 -13.66
C VAL A 70 -15.91 -9.38 -14.45
N ALA A 71 -16.98 -10.04 -14.91
CA ALA A 71 -16.88 -11.26 -15.69
C ALA A 71 -16.20 -11.03 -17.05
N GLU A 72 -16.57 -9.95 -17.76
CA GLU A 72 -15.94 -9.58 -19.03
C GLU A 72 -14.47 -9.23 -18.85
N TRP A 73 -14.13 -8.39 -17.88
CA TRP A 73 -12.75 -8.01 -17.61
C TRP A 73 -11.87 -9.22 -17.25
N LEU A 74 -12.38 -10.12 -16.42
CA LEU A 74 -11.66 -11.33 -16.04
C LEU A 74 -11.47 -12.25 -17.25
N ARG A 75 -12.50 -12.41 -18.10
CA ARG A 75 -12.43 -13.19 -19.33
C ARG A 75 -11.37 -12.64 -20.28
N GLU A 76 -11.42 -11.35 -20.60
CA GLU A 76 -10.43 -10.69 -21.48
C GLU A 76 -9.01 -10.80 -20.93
N ARG A 77 -8.85 -10.69 -19.61
CA ARG A 77 -7.54 -10.84 -18.98
C ARG A 77 -7.03 -12.28 -19.05
N LEU A 78 -7.90 -13.27 -18.82
CA LEU A 78 -7.50 -14.67 -18.94
C LEU A 78 -7.19 -15.04 -20.39
N GLU A 79 -7.95 -14.50 -21.35
CA GLU A 79 -7.74 -14.69 -22.80
C GLU A 79 -6.44 -14.02 -23.29
N SER A 80 -6.16 -12.77 -22.91
CA SER A 80 -4.92 -12.07 -23.31
C SER A 80 -3.65 -12.73 -22.77
N ASN A 81 -3.73 -13.40 -21.62
CA ASN A 81 -2.59 -14.18 -21.11
C ASN A 81 -2.33 -15.47 -21.90
N ILE A 82 -3.26 -15.94 -22.75
CA ILE A 82 -3.08 -17.13 -23.60
C ILE A 82 -2.19 -16.82 -24.81
N GLU A 83 -2.28 -15.61 -25.39
CA GLU A 83 -1.43 -15.21 -26.52
C GLU A 83 0.04 -15.04 -26.13
N ASP A 84 0.32 -14.72 -24.86
CA ASP A 84 1.66 -14.27 -24.44
C ASP A 84 2.58 -15.36 -23.83
N SER A 85 2.12 -16.56 -23.45
CA SER A 85 3.06 -17.66 -23.17
C SER A 85 2.44 -19.04 -22.92
N LEU A 86 3.23 -20.06 -23.26
CA LEU A 86 3.28 -21.43 -22.73
C LEU A 86 3.33 -21.56 -21.17
N ARG A 87 3.07 -20.49 -20.40
CA ARG A 87 3.29 -20.39 -18.95
C ARG A 87 2.28 -19.53 -18.18
N SER A 88 1.18 -19.11 -18.78
CA SER A 88 0.14 -18.42 -18.00
C SER A 88 -0.44 -19.37 -16.94
N PRO A 89 -0.46 -18.99 -15.66
CA PRO A 89 -1.08 -19.82 -14.62
C PRO A 89 -2.57 -19.98 -14.91
N VAL A 90 -3.03 -21.22 -15.02
CA VAL A 90 -4.47 -21.51 -15.10
C VAL A 90 -5.08 -21.19 -13.74
N TRP A 91 -5.98 -20.20 -13.69
CA TRP A 91 -6.75 -19.87 -12.51
C TRP A 91 -7.86 -20.88 -12.32
N ASN A 92 -8.01 -21.38 -11.10
CA ASN A 92 -9.16 -22.21 -10.72
C ASN A 92 -10.25 -21.34 -10.06
N GLN A 93 -11.37 -21.97 -9.69
CA GLN A 93 -12.47 -21.28 -9.03
C GLN A 93 -12.03 -20.62 -7.71
N GLU A 94 -11.10 -21.23 -6.98
CA GLU A 94 -10.59 -20.71 -5.70
C GLU A 94 -9.77 -19.44 -5.92
N ASP A 95 -8.99 -19.37 -7.00
CA ASP A 95 -8.23 -18.18 -7.38
C ASP A 95 -9.13 -16.99 -7.66
N ILE A 96 -10.17 -17.21 -8.47
CA ILE A 96 -11.15 -16.19 -8.81
C ILE A 96 -11.87 -15.71 -7.55
N THR A 97 -12.26 -16.66 -6.68
CA THR A 97 -12.92 -16.36 -5.42
C THR A 97 -12.01 -15.56 -4.47
N TYR A 98 -10.74 -15.94 -4.38
CA TYR A 98 -9.74 -15.24 -3.60
C TYR A 98 -9.53 -13.82 -4.12
N TRP A 99 -9.27 -13.67 -5.42
CA TRP A 99 -9.05 -12.39 -6.09
C TRP A 99 -10.23 -11.43 -5.86
N PHE A 100 -11.45 -11.90 -6.09
CA PHE A 100 -12.66 -11.08 -5.89
C PHE A 100 -12.88 -10.72 -4.42
N GLY A 101 -12.64 -11.66 -3.51
CA GLY A 101 -12.71 -11.42 -2.06
C GLY A 101 -11.67 -10.41 -1.57
N GLU A 102 -10.47 -10.44 -2.15
CA GLU A 102 -9.42 -9.45 -1.88
C GLU A 102 -9.85 -8.04 -2.34
N LEU A 103 -10.37 -7.91 -3.56
CA LEU A 103 -10.85 -6.61 -4.09
C LEU A 103 -11.97 -6.02 -3.23
N LYS A 104 -12.88 -6.85 -2.73
CA LYS A 104 -13.92 -6.40 -1.77
C LYS A 104 -13.34 -5.86 -0.47
N LYS A 105 -12.29 -6.50 0.06
CA LYS A 105 -11.60 -5.99 1.27
C LYS A 105 -10.95 -4.64 1.01
N TYR A 106 -10.29 -4.48 -0.14
CA TYR A 106 -9.72 -3.18 -0.54
C TYR A 106 -10.79 -2.11 -0.68
N LYS A 107 -11.92 -2.44 -1.33
CA LYS A 107 -13.04 -1.52 -1.48
C LYS A 107 -13.53 -1.02 -0.12
N ASN A 108 -13.86 -1.96 0.78
CA ASN A 108 -14.33 -1.63 2.13
C ASN A 108 -13.32 -0.77 2.89
N TYR A 109 -12.02 -1.08 2.77
CA TYR A 109 -10.97 -0.27 3.39
C TYR A 109 -10.96 1.15 2.84
N ILE A 110 -10.95 1.33 1.52
CA ILE A 110 -10.90 2.64 0.89
C ILE A 110 -12.15 3.46 1.22
N GLU A 111 -13.34 2.88 1.16
CA GLU A 111 -14.58 3.55 1.53
C GLU A 111 -14.56 4.01 2.99
N ALA A 112 -14.05 3.18 3.91
CA ALA A 112 -13.89 3.55 5.30
C ALA A 112 -12.87 4.68 5.52
N MET A 113 -11.81 4.75 4.70
CA MET A 113 -10.79 5.81 4.77
C MET A 113 -11.29 7.12 4.16
N ARG A 114 -12.03 7.05 3.04
CA ARG A 114 -12.70 8.21 2.42
C ARG A 114 -13.71 8.84 3.37
N GLY A 115 -14.46 8.02 4.12
CA GLY A 115 -15.36 8.50 5.18
C GLY A 115 -14.65 9.23 6.34
N LYS A 116 -13.32 9.10 6.44
CA LYS A 116 -12.46 9.80 7.42
C LYS A 116 -11.65 10.94 6.79
N GLU A 117 -11.96 11.31 5.55
CA GLU A 117 -11.22 12.32 4.77
C GLU A 117 -9.73 11.97 4.54
N VAL A 118 -9.37 10.68 4.66
CA VAL A 118 -8.00 10.21 4.38
C VAL A 118 -7.90 9.78 2.92
N LEU A 119 -7.05 10.47 2.16
CA LEU A 119 -6.84 10.25 0.71
C LEU A 119 -5.68 9.29 0.39
N VAL A 120 -5.24 8.50 1.37
CA VAL A 120 -4.16 7.52 1.21
C VAL A 120 -4.77 6.14 0.97
N GLU A 121 -4.44 5.55 -0.18
CA GLU A 121 -4.91 4.25 -0.63
C GLU A 121 -3.75 3.26 -0.77
N PRO A 122 -3.97 1.96 -0.56
CA PRO A 122 -2.95 0.96 -0.84
C PRO A 122 -2.74 0.78 -2.35
N ALA A 123 -1.49 0.77 -2.80
CA ALA A 123 -1.13 0.53 -4.20
C ALA A 123 -0.72 -0.94 -4.42
N THR A 124 0.49 -1.30 -4.02
CA THR A 124 1.10 -2.63 -4.16
C THR A 124 2.05 -2.87 -2.98
N ASP A 125 2.06 -4.06 -2.37
CA ASP A 125 3.05 -4.55 -1.40
C ASP A 125 3.80 -3.49 -0.58
N GLY A 126 3.15 -2.97 0.47
CA GLY A 126 3.77 -2.00 1.38
C GLY A 126 3.92 -0.58 0.79
N VAL A 127 3.53 -0.37 -0.46
CA VAL A 127 3.46 0.94 -1.11
C VAL A 127 2.06 1.51 -0.96
N TRP A 128 2.02 2.73 -0.44
CA TRP A 128 0.82 3.55 -0.32
C TRP A 128 0.83 4.63 -1.40
N ARG A 129 -0.32 4.90 -2.00
CA ARG A 129 -0.52 6.00 -2.95
C ARG A 129 -1.44 7.03 -2.34
N SER A 130 -1.25 8.30 -2.69
CA SER A 130 -2.21 9.35 -2.39
C SER A 130 -2.30 10.28 -3.59
N HIS A 131 -3.52 10.64 -3.97
CA HIS A 131 -3.75 11.61 -5.04
C HIS A 131 -3.72 13.02 -4.44
N GLY A 132 -2.98 13.93 -5.08
CA GLY A 132 -2.93 15.35 -4.68
C GLY A 132 -2.03 15.66 -3.48
N LEU A 133 -1.20 14.72 -3.03
CA LEU A 133 -0.26 14.95 -1.92
C LEU A 133 0.92 15.86 -2.33
N MET A 134 1.23 15.89 -3.62
CA MET A 134 2.24 16.76 -4.21
C MET A 134 1.63 17.54 -5.36
N ASP A 135 2.01 18.81 -5.49
CA ASP A 135 1.63 19.64 -6.62
C ASP A 135 2.13 19.02 -7.93
N GLU A 136 1.28 19.00 -8.96
CA GLU A 136 1.60 18.33 -10.23
C GLU A 136 2.77 19.00 -10.95
N SER A 137 2.94 20.32 -10.80
CA SER A 137 4.09 21.02 -11.38
C SER A 137 5.40 20.62 -10.69
N LEU A 138 5.37 20.42 -9.37
CA LEU A 138 6.51 19.89 -8.61
C LEU A 138 6.79 18.42 -8.98
N ARG A 139 5.76 17.63 -9.25
CA ARG A 139 5.92 16.24 -9.71
C ARG A 139 6.65 16.17 -11.03
N GLN A 140 6.23 16.98 -12.01
CA GLN A 140 6.86 16.99 -13.33
C GLN A 140 8.33 17.43 -13.25
N ALA A 141 8.64 18.45 -12.44
CA ALA A 141 10.00 18.96 -12.27
C ALA A 141 10.99 17.97 -11.61
N LEU A 142 10.50 16.91 -10.94
CA LEU A 142 11.35 15.88 -10.31
C LEU A 142 11.54 14.64 -11.19
N ILE A 143 10.72 14.48 -12.23
CA ILE A 143 10.82 13.39 -13.20
C ILE A 143 11.80 13.76 -14.33
N ASP A 144 11.87 15.04 -14.67
CA ASP A 144 12.80 15.63 -15.64
C ASP A 144 14.23 15.76 -15.07
#